data_AF-A0A0K8RPP6-F1
#
_entry.id   AF-A0A0K8RPP6-F1
#
_cell.length_a   1.000
_cell.length_b   1.000
_cell.length_c   1.000
_cell.angle_alpha   90.00
_cell.angle_beta   90.00
_cell.angle_gamma   90.00
#
_symmetry.space_group_name_H-M   'P 1'
#
loop_
_entity.id
_entity.type
_entity.pdbx_description
1 polymer ?
#
loop_
_entity_poly.entity_id
_entity_poly.type
_entity_poly.pdbx_seq_one_letter_code
_entity_poly.pdbx_strand_id
1 'polypeptide(L)'
;RARRAFKTKTPSHPSHPSSFSAYRRDMRWLLILAILLACNTCIVTAIHYRCTRSKSPGRRCGFWKPRYYFDLKSRRCKGFFYGGCGGNENRFKSWFACTRTCKFCIRSAWDTLYSQGPLKKRKAWTTYG
;
A
#
# COMPACT_ATOMS: atom_id res chain seq x y z
N ARG A 1 -7.38 -65.69 43.42
CA ARG A 1 -6.79 -64.46 44.01
C ARG A 1 -5.30 -64.42 43.65
N ALA A 2 -4.93 -63.75 42.55
CA ALA A 2 -3.54 -63.47 42.19
C ALA A 2 -3.49 -62.04 41.65
N ARG A 3 -2.70 -61.18 42.27
CA ARG A 3 -2.65 -59.73 42.00
C ARG A 3 -1.85 -59.51 40.71
N ARG A 4 -2.45 -58.89 39.68
CA ARG A 4 -1.70 -58.40 38.51
C ARG A 4 -0.87 -57.19 38.93
N ALA A 5 0.44 -57.29 38.80
CA ALA A 5 1.35 -56.16 39.01
C ALA A 5 1.11 -55.10 37.92
N PHE A 6 0.94 -53.86 38.37
CA PHE A 6 0.75 -52.67 37.56
C PHE A 6 2.09 -52.32 36.89
N LYS A 7 2.19 -52.41 35.56
CA LYS A 7 3.33 -51.84 34.82
C LYS A 7 2.99 -50.37 34.56
N THR A 8 3.48 -49.49 35.42
CA THR A 8 3.40 -48.04 35.21
C THR A 8 4.17 -47.68 33.94
N LYS A 9 3.47 -47.23 32.89
CA LYS A 9 4.13 -46.56 31.76
C LYS A 9 4.57 -45.19 32.27
N THR A 10 5.88 -45.03 32.46
CA THR A 10 6.49 -43.71 32.65
C THR A 10 6.18 -42.84 31.42
N PRO A 11 5.79 -41.57 31.59
CA PRO A 11 5.59 -40.66 30.46
C PRO A 11 6.96 -40.39 29.84
N SER A 12 7.17 -40.87 28.61
CA SER A 12 8.32 -40.47 27.81
C SER A 12 8.14 -39.01 27.42
N HIS A 13 8.88 -38.12 28.07
CA HIS A 13 9.08 -36.74 27.63
C HIS A 13 9.54 -36.75 26.16
N PRO A 14 9.02 -35.90 25.27
CA PRO A 14 9.54 -35.79 23.91
C PRO A 14 11.01 -35.36 23.99
N SER A 15 11.89 -36.18 23.45
CA SER A 15 13.29 -35.85 23.27
C SER A 15 13.41 -34.64 22.32
N HIS A 16 13.99 -33.55 22.81
CA HIS A 16 14.42 -32.44 21.95
C HIS A 16 15.44 -32.96 20.93
N PRO A 17 15.26 -32.71 19.62
CA PRO A 17 16.24 -33.11 18.62
C PRO A 17 17.51 -32.25 18.76
N SER A 18 18.64 -32.91 18.98
CA SER A 18 19.99 -32.37 19.17
C SER A 18 20.68 -31.95 17.87
N SER A 19 19.94 -31.44 16.89
CA SER A 19 20.52 -31.04 15.62
C SER A 19 20.07 -29.66 15.17
N PHE A 20 21.05 -28.76 15.03
CA PHE A 20 20.88 -27.50 14.29
C PHE A 20 20.38 -27.71 12.84
N SER A 21 20.43 -28.95 12.32
CA SER A 21 19.93 -29.30 10.99
C SER A 21 18.42 -29.59 10.91
N ALA A 22 17.71 -29.71 12.04
CA ALA A 22 16.24 -29.81 12.06
C ALA A 22 15.57 -28.45 11.77
N TYR A 23 16.32 -27.36 11.92
CA TYR A 23 16.03 -26.07 11.32
C TYR A 23 16.99 -25.85 10.15
N ARG A 24 17.04 -26.79 9.19
CA ARG A 24 17.32 -26.46 7.79
C ARG A 24 16.12 -25.63 7.33
N ARG A 25 16.13 -24.40 7.84
CA ARG A 25 15.19 -23.31 7.71
C ARG A 25 15.06 -23.13 6.21
N ASP A 26 14.05 -23.77 5.62
CA ASP A 26 13.78 -23.66 4.19
C ASP A 26 13.65 -22.18 3.92
N MET A 27 14.74 -21.55 3.49
CA MET A 27 14.84 -20.09 3.30
C MET A 27 13.83 -19.63 2.25
N ARG A 28 13.29 -20.59 1.48
CA ARG A 28 12.10 -20.50 0.65
C ARG A 28 10.90 -19.89 1.39
N TRP A 29 10.63 -20.25 2.65
CA TRP A 29 9.55 -19.66 3.43
C TRP A 29 9.80 -18.19 3.79
N LEU A 30 11.06 -17.81 4.08
CA LEU A 30 11.41 -16.41 4.30
C LEU A 30 11.34 -15.60 3.01
N LEU A 31 11.69 -16.20 1.87
CA LEU A 31 11.53 -15.58 0.54
C LEU A 31 10.05 -15.43 0.16
N ILE A 32 9.23 -16.46 0.38
CA ILE A 32 7.78 -16.41 0.15
C ILE A 32 7.14 -15.35 1.06
N LEU A 33 7.50 -15.32 2.34
CA LEU A 33 7.02 -14.31 3.29
C LEU A 33 7.47 -12.89 2.87
N ALA A 34 8.72 -12.72 2.44
CA ALA A 34 9.23 -11.44 1.94
C ALA A 34 8.51 -11.00 0.65
N ILE A 35 8.22 -11.92 -0.28
CA ILE A 35 7.46 -11.65 -1.51
C ILE A 35 6.01 -11.26 -1.18
N LEU A 36 5.35 -11.96 -0.26
CA LEU A 36 3.99 -11.64 0.18
C LEU A 36 3.91 -10.30 0.92
N LEU A 37 4.89 -10.00 1.78
CA LEU A 37 5.02 -8.71 2.45
C LEU A 37 5.34 -7.59 1.45
N ALA A 38 6.23 -7.81 0.49
CA ALA A 38 6.53 -6.86 -0.59
C ALA A 38 5.32 -6.63 -1.52
N CYS A 39 4.55 -7.66 -1.81
CA CYS A 39 3.34 -7.59 -2.64
C CYS A 39 2.23 -6.80 -1.91
N ASN A 40 1.96 -7.12 -0.64
CA ASN A 40 0.97 -6.38 0.16
C ASN A 40 1.40 -4.93 0.46
N THR A 41 2.69 -4.67 0.64
CA THR A 41 3.19 -3.29 0.85
C THR A 41 3.17 -2.46 -0.43
N CYS A 42 3.43 -3.06 -1.60
CA CYS A 42 3.36 -2.38 -2.90
C CYS A 42 1.91 -2.00 -3.27
N ILE A 43 0.92 -2.82 -2.92
CA ILE A 43 -0.50 -2.55 -3.20
C ILE A 43 -1.04 -1.41 -2.32
N VAL A 44 -0.67 -1.36 -1.04
CA VAL A 44 -1.19 -0.35 -0.08
C VAL A 44 -0.51 1.01 -0.22
N THR A 45 0.72 1.06 -0.71
CA THR A 45 1.51 2.31 -0.83
C THR A 45 1.50 2.92 -2.24
N ALA A 46 0.66 2.42 -3.16
CA ALA A 46 0.59 2.85 -4.56
C ALA A 46 0.22 4.34 -4.79
N ILE A 47 0.03 5.14 -3.72
CA ILE A 47 -0.03 6.59 -3.84
C ILE A 47 1.38 7.10 -4.12
N HIS A 48 1.61 7.56 -5.35
CA HIS A 48 2.84 8.28 -5.70
C HIS A 48 3.14 9.36 -4.66
N TYR A 49 4.26 9.24 -3.95
CA TYR A 49 4.70 10.21 -2.92
C TYR A 49 4.67 11.67 -3.42
N ARG A 50 4.97 11.90 -4.71
CA ARG A 50 4.84 13.26 -5.29
C ARG A 50 3.43 13.83 -5.23
N CYS A 51 2.39 13.00 -5.27
CA CYS A 51 1.00 13.44 -5.24
C CYS A 51 0.54 13.86 -3.83
N THR A 52 1.29 13.50 -2.79
CA THR A 52 0.96 13.87 -1.40
C THR A 52 1.58 15.18 -0.95
N ARG A 53 2.61 15.65 -1.67
CA ARG A 53 3.29 16.91 -1.34
C ARG A 53 2.38 18.10 -1.62
N SER A 54 2.52 19.18 -0.85
CA SER A 54 1.83 20.45 -1.11
C SER A 54 2.26 21.07 -2.44
N LYS A 55 1.43 21.96 -3.03
CA LYS A 55 1.87 22.80 -4.15
C LYS A 55 3.11 23.61 -3.76
N SER A 56 4.09 23.70 -4.64
CA SER A 56 5.27 24.54 -4.41
C SER A 56 5.56 25.43 -5.63
N PRO A 57 5.28 26.75 -5.54
CA PRO A 57 5.58 27.71 -6.60
C PRO A 57 7.08 27.84 -6.93
N GLY A 58 7.96 27.43 -6.02
CA GLY A 58 9.40 27.63 -6.15
C GLY A 58 9.77 29.11 -6.18
N ARG A 59 10.94 29.43 -6.74
CA ARG A 59 11.39 30.81 -6.97
C ARG A 59 11.21 31.21 -8.43
N ARG A 60 11.09 32.51 -8.67
CA ARG A 60 11.06 33.07 -10.03
C ARG A 60 12.48 33.08 -10.61
N CYS A 61 12.70 32.29 -11.67
CA CYS A 61 13.94 32.30 -12.46
C CYS A 61 13.65 32.49 -13.97
N GLY A 62 12.51 33.11 -14.27
CA GLY A 62 12.03 33.37 -15.61
C GLY A 62 10.57 33.85 -15.55
N PHE A 63 9.75 33.35 -16.45
CA PHE A 63 8.31 33.63 -16.48
C PHE A 63 7.53 32.65 -15.61
N TRP A 64 6.44 33.13 -15.01
CA TRP A 64 5.46 32.29 -14.34
C TRP A 64 4.84 31.32 -15.34
N LYS A 65 4.95 30.02 -15.05
CA LYS A 65 4.43 28.96 -15.92
C LYS A 65 3.16 28.38 -15.32
N PRO A 66 2.03 28.33 -16.05
CA PRO A 66 0.85 27.64 -15.57
C PRO A 66 1.16 26.15 -15.43
N ARG A 67 0.82 25.57 -14.29
CA ARG A 67 1.03 24.17 -13.93
C ARG A 67 -0.15 23.65 -13.14
N TYR A 68 -0.20 22.33 -12.99
CA TYR A 68 -1.21 21.66 -12.18
C TYR A 68 -0.55 20.91 -11.02
N TYR A 69 -1.19 20.87 -9.87
CA TYR A 69 -0.80 20.04 -8.73
C TYR A 69 -2.01 19.24 -8.26
N PHE A 70 -1.77 18.10 -7.60
CA PHE A 70 -2.81 17.32 -6.97
C PHE A 70 -3.08 17.83 -5.56
N ASP A 71 -4.32 18.26 -5.30
CA ASP A 71 -4.77 18.64 -3.97
C ASP A 71 -5.38 17.43 -3.27
N LEU A 72 -4.69 16.87 -2.26
CA LEU A 72 -5.16 15.74 -1.49
C LEU A 72 -6.51 16.00 -0.80
N LYS A 73 -6.74 17.23 -0.31
CA LYS A 73 -7.95 17.56 0.46
C LYS A 73 -9.20 17.45 -0.41
N SER A 74 -9.15 18.01 -1.61
CA SER A 74 -10.27 17.93 -2.57
C SER A 74 -10.20 16.73 -3.51
N ARG A 75 -9.11 15.95 -3.47
CA ARG A 75 -8.79 14.85 -4.40
C ARG A 75 -8.90 15.27 -5.87
N ARG A 76 -8.47 16.49 -6.19
CA ARG A 76 -8.59 17.10 -7.52
C ARG A 76 -7.28 17.77 -7.93
N CYS A 77 -7.02 17.74 -9.23
CA CYS A 77 -5.95 18.52 -9.82
C CYS A 77 -6.38 19.98 -9.96
N LYS A 78 -5.56 20.91 -9.42
CA LYS A 78 -5.81 22.35 -9.43
C LYS A 78 -4.66 23.08 -10.11
N GLY A 79 -4.96 24.20 -10.75
CA GLY A 79 -3.98 25.08 -11.38
C GLY A 79 -3.17 25.88 -10.35
N PHE A 80 -1.90 26.15 -10.66
CA PHE A 80 -1.06 27.11 -9.94
C PHE A 80 0.05 27.64 -10.85
N PHE A 81 0.68 28.76 -10.47
CA PHE A 81 1.83 29.31 -11.17
C PHE A 81 3.15 28.83 -10.56
N TYR A 82 4.06 28.35 -11.41
CA TYR A 82 5.40 27.93 -11.06
C TYR A 82 6.43 28.95 -11.55
N GLY A 83 7.34 29.38 -10.66
CA GLY A 83 8.33 30.43 -10.94
C GLY A 83 9.47 30.03 -11.88
N GLY A 84 9.58 28.73 -12.20
CA GLY A 84 10.59 28.23 -13.14
C GLY A 84 11.71 27.43 -12.48
N CYS A 85 12.01 27.67 -11.19
CA CYS A 85 13.06 26.96 -10.46
C CYS A 85 12.62 26.48 -9.06
N GLY A 86 13.20 25.35 -8.63
CA GLY A 86 12.95 24.74 -7.33
C GLY A 86 11.54 24.15 -7.19
N GLY A 87 11.02 24.19 -5.96
CA GLY A 87 9.74 23.59 -5.60
C GLY A 87 9.81 22.07 -5.51
N ASN A 88 8.74 21.37 -5.90
CA ASN A 88 8.66 19.91 -5.80
C ASN A 88 7.99 19.26 -7.02
N GLU A 89 7.86 17.94 -6.96
CA GLU A 89 7.40 17.07 -8.04
C GLU A 89 5.86 16.99 -8.15
N ASN A 90 5.10 17.59 -7.21
CA ASN A 90 3.65 17.73 -7.36
C ASN A 90 3.32 18.84 -8.37
N ARG A 91 3.82 18.68 -9.60
CA ARG A 91 3.79 19.71 -10.63
C ARG A 91 3.73 19.08 -12.01
N PHE A 92 2.63 19.31 -12.70
CA PHE A 92 2.30 18.72 -13.98
C PHE A 92 2.09 19.79 -15.04
N LYS A 93 2.42 19.47 -16.29
CA LYS A 93 2.20 20.37 -17.43
C LYS A 93 0.73 20.48 -17.82
N SER A 94 -0.07 19.43 -17.57
CA SER A 94 -1.50 19.40 -17.91
C SER A 94 -2.34 18.79 -16.78
N TRP A 95 -3.62 19.17 -16.75
CA TRP A 95 -4.60 18.58 -15.84
C TRP A 95 -4.74 17.07 -16.03
N PHE A 96 -4.70 16.60 -17.29
CA PHE A 96 -4.79 15.19 -17.62
C PHE A 96 -3.59 14.40 -17.06
N ALA A 97 -2.37 14.91 -17.21
CA ALA A 97 -1.18 14.26 -16.66
C ALA A 97 -1.22 14.17 -15.12
N CYS A 98 -1.70 15.22 -14.45
CA CYS A 98 -1.92 15.21 -13.01
C CYS A 98 -2.97 14.15 -12.62
N THR A 99 -4.10 14.14 -13.31
CA THR A 99 -5.23 13.24 -13.02
C THR A 99 -4.84 11.79 -13.24
N ARG A 100 -4.21 11.48 -14.38
CA ARG A 100 -3.71 10.14 -14.72
C ARG A 100 -2.74 9.61 -13.66
N THR A 101 -1.84 10.47 -13.17
CA THR A 101 -0.84 10.07 -12.18
C THR A 101 -1.44 9.90 -10.77
N CYS A 102 -2.20 10.89 -10.30
CA CYS A 102 -2.51 11.00 -8.88
C CYS A 102 -3.92 10.53 -8.51
N LYS A 103 -4.88 10.60 -9.44
CA LYS A 103 -6.28 10.25 -9.15
C LYS A 103 -6.53 8.74 -9.27
N PHE A 104 -5.86 8.06 -10.21
CA PHE A 104 -6.06 6.62 -10.42
C PHE A 104 -5.48 5.79 -9.28
N CYS A 105 -4.30 6.15 -8.76
CA CYS A 105 -3.71 5.51 -7.58
C CYS A 105 -4.57 5.61 -6.33
N ILE A 106 -5.28 6.72 -6.14
CA ILE A 106 -6.17 6.89 -4.99
C ILE A 106 -7.47 6.10 -5.19
N ARG A 107 -7.94 5.91 -6.43
CA ARG A 107 -9.14 5.10 -6.70
C ARG A 107 -8.90 3.63 -6.34
N SER A 108 -7.80 3.04 -6.80
CA SER A 108 -7.46 1.63 -6.52
C SER A 108 -7.15 1.36 -5.04
N ALA A 109 -6.47 2.29 -4.35
CA ALA A 109 -6.24 2.17 -2.91
C ALA A 109 -7.54 2.32 -2.09
N TRP A 110 -8.42 3.27 -2.45
CA TRP A 110 -9.68 3.50 -1.72
C TRP A 110 -10.72 2.41 -1.98
N ASP A 111 -10.79 1.87 -3.21
CA ASP A 111 -11.67 0.74 -3.53
C ASP A 111 -11.21 -0.56 -2.85
N THR A 112 -9.91 -0.72 -2.57
CA THR A 112 -9.38 -1.89 -1.81
C THR A 112 -9.54 -1.73 -0.30
N LEU A 113 -9.30 -0.52 0.25
CA LEU A 113 -9.32 -0.27 1.69
C LEU A 113 -10.71 0.03 2.27
N TYR A 114 -11.70 0.41 1.45
CA TYR A 114 -13.03 0.83 1.93
C TYR A 114 -14.20 -0.02 1.41
N SER A 115 -13.97 -0.99 0.53
CA SER A 115 -15.04 -1.86 0.00
C SER A 115 -15.41 -3.06 0.88
N GLN A 116 -14.81 -3.20 2.07
CA GLN A 116 -15.29 -4.14 3.11
C GLN A 116 -15.97 -3.42 4.30
N GLY A 117 -16.31 -2.14 4.16
CA GLY A 117 -17.12 -1.42 5.15
C GLY A 117 -18.62 -1.66 4.93
N PRO A 118 -19.42 -1.93 5.98
CA PRO A 118 -20.86 -2.13 5.82
C PRO A 118 -21.56 -0.80 5.50
N LEU A 119 -22.28 -0.81 4.36
CA LEU A 119 -23.42 0.05 4.01
C LEU A 119 -23.18 1.58 3.92
N LYS A 120 -22.78 2.05 2.73
CA LYS A 120 -23.47 3.22 2.13
C LYS A 120 -23.81 2.93 0.67
N LYS A 121 -25.10 2.66 0.44
CA LYS A 121 -25.76 2.51 -0.87
C LYS A 121 -25.30 3.62 -1.81
N ARG A 122 -24.42 3.31 -2.76
CA ARG A 122 -24.29 4.15 -3.96
C ARG A 122 -25.51 3.85 -4.80
N LYS A 123 -26.44 4.81 -4.89
CA LYS A 123 -27.48 4.78 -5.93
C LYS A 123 -26.75 4.71 -7.27
N ALA A 124 -26.85 3.55 -7.93
CA ALA A 124 -26.51 3.41 -9.32
C ALA A 124 -27.49 4.31 -10.09
N TRP A 125 -26.98 5.32 -10.77
CA TRP A 125 -27.76 6.02 -11.79
C TRP A 125 -27.96 5.03 -12.94
N THR A 126 -29.21 4.65 -13.12
CA THR A 126 -29.77 3.83 -14.17
C THR A 126 -29.48 4.41 -15.55
N THR A 127 -28.98 3.53 -16.43
CA THR A 127 -29.25 3.38 -17.87
C THR A 127 -29.37 4.61 -18.78
N TYR A 128 -28.49 4.62 -19.79
CA TYR A 128 -28.86 5.04 -21.14
C TYR A 128 -30.16 4.34 -21.55
N GLY A 129 -31.15 5.14 -21.96
CA GLY A 129 -32.34 4.75 -22.73
C GLY A 129 -32.49 5.77 -23.84
#